data_AF-A0A1Q7NAD3-F1
#
_entry.id   AF-A0A1Q7NAD3-F1
#
_cell.length_a   1.000
_cell.length_b   1.000
_cell.length_c   1.000
_cell.angle_alpha   90.00
_cell.angle_beta   90.00
_cell.angle_gamma   90.00
#
_symmetry.space_group_name_H-M   'P 1'
#
loop_
_entity.id
_entity.type
_entity.pdbx_description
1 polymer ?
#
loop_
_entity_poly.entity_id
_entity_poly.type
_entity_poly.pdbx_seq_one_letter_code
_entity_poly.pdbx_strand_id
1 'polypeptide(L)'
;MKVSVDIWLRGTDFATTDSIDGISRAPAAWTDDDVRMVLQGMLRAMDRQKRPGESDRDISLRGLSWIVNPYEDGGVVIAIEITMGAAVAGPFEIEKAALEGMITRVLAHCAQPPSTVH
;
A
#
# COMPACT_ATOMS: atom_id res chain seq x y z
N MET A 1 2.46 -1.71 -14.90
CA MET A 1 2.27 -3.03 -14.31
C MET A 1 1.06 -3.01 -13.40
N LYS A 2 0.50 -4.20 -13.15
CA LYS A 2 -0.65 -4.42 -12.27
C LYS A 2 -0.15 -5.10 -11.01
N VAL A 3 -0.47 -4.54 -9.84
CA VAL A 3 -0.13 -5.11 -8.53
C VAL A 3 -1.37 -5.78 -7.96
N SER A 4 -1.27 -7.05 -7.61
CA SER A 4 -2.33 -7.76 -6.88
C SER A 4 -2.36 -7.29 -5.43
N VAL A 5 -3.55 -7.11 -4.88
CA VAL A 5 -3.75 -6.79 -3.46
C VAL A 5 -4.89 -7.64 -2.91
N ASP A 6 -4.57 -8.45 -1.90
CA ASP A 6 -5.55 -9.22 -1.13
C ASP A 6 -6.05 -8.37 0.04
N ILE A 7 -7.36 -8.25 0.17
CA ILE A 7 -8.02 -7.35 1.09
C ILE A 7 -8.95 -8.16 1.97
N TRP A 8 -8.78 -7.99 3.28
CA TRP A 8 -9.71 -8.46 4.29
C TRP A 8 -10.33 -7.25 5.00
N LEU A 9 -11.66 -7.20 5.03
CA LEU A 9 -12.40 -6.15 5.72
C LEU A 9 -12.95 -6.67 7.05
N ARG A 10 -12.80 -5.87 8.11
CA ARG A 10 -13.36 -6.20 9.41
C ARG A 10 -14.87 -6.42 9.29
N GLY A 11 -15.31 -7.57 9.81
CA GLY A 11 -16.71 -8.01 9.75
C GLY A 11 -16.99 -8.99 8.61
N THR A 12 -16.00 -9.30 7.77
CA THR A 12 -16.03 -10.44 6.84
C THR A 12 -15.15 -11.58 7.36
N ASP A 13 -15.44 -12.79 6.90
CA ASP A 13 -14.66 -14.01 7.17
C ASP A 13 -13.85 -14.48 5.94
N PHE A 14 -13.85 -13.68 4.88
CA PHE A 14 -13.11 -13.92 3.64
C PHE A 14 -12.27 -12.72 3.24
N ALA A 15 -11.18 -13.00 2.52
CA ALA A 15 -10.41 -12.01 1.78
C ALA A 15 -10.85 -11.97 0.32
N THR A 16 -10.62 -10.85 -0.35
CA THR A 16 -10.88 -10.67 -1.78
C THR A 16 -9.67 -10.06 -2.45
N THR A 17 -9.42 -10.44 -3.69
CA THR A 17 -8.31 -9.88 -4.47
C THR A 17 -8.80 -8.73 -5.35
N ASP A 18 -8.15 -7.58 -5.24
CA ASP A 18 -8.27 -6.47 -6.17
C ASP A 18 -6.89 -6.19 -6.80
N SER A 19 -6.80 -5.10 -7.54
CA SER A 19 -5.59 -4.72 -8.25
C SER A 19 -5.36 -3.23 -8.31
N ILE A 20 -4.08 -2.87 -8.31
CA ILE A 20 -3.59 -1.51 -8.44
C ILE A 20 -2.93 -1.40 -9.81
N ASP A 21 -3.48 -0.56 -10.66
CA ASP A 21 -2.95 -0.26 -11.99
C ASP A 21 -2.05 1.00 -11.95
N GLY A 22 -1.34 1.26 -13.05
CA GLY A 22 -0.58 2.51 -13.23
C GLY A 22 0.81 2.55 -12.60
N ILE A 23 1.27 1.49 -11.93
CA ILE A 23 2.66 1.39 -11.45
C ILE A 23 3.58 1.19 -12.65
N SER A 24 4.49 2.12 -12.92
CA SER A 24 5.23 2.12 -14.19
C SER A 24 6.48 1.25 -14.18
N ARG A 25 7.20 1.18 -13.05
CA ARG A 25 8.46 0.46 -12.90
C ARG A 25 8.26 -0.93 -12.30
N ALA A 26 9.16 -1.86 -12.62
CA ALA A 26 9.27 -3.13 -11.91
C ALA A 26 9.80 -2.91 -10.48
N PRO A 27 9.47 -3.80 -9.51
CA PRO A 27 9.82 -3.59 -8.10
C PRO A 27 11.29 -3.30 -7.81
N ALA A 28 12.21 -4.02 -8.46
CA ALA A 28 13.65 -3.80 -8.31
C ALA A 28 14.14 -2.39 -8.70
N ALA A 29 13.34 -1.62 -9.45
CA ALA A 29 13.63 -0.27 -9.90
C ALA A 29 12.72 0.79 -9.26
N TRP A 30 11.99 0.45 -8.19
CA TRP A 30 11.08 1.37 -7.53
C TRP A 30 11.81 2.52 -6.83
N THR A 31 11.10 3.65 -6.82
CA THR A 31 11.43 4.86 -6.07
C THR A 31 10.42 5.07 -4.94
N ASP A 32 10.67 6.04 -4.07
CA ASP A 32 9.72 6.45 -3.03
C ASP A 32 8.34 6.83 -3.63
N ASP A 33 8.31 7.38 -4.84
CA ASP A 33 7.06 7.72 -5.52
C ASP A 33 6.28 6.48 -5.95
N ASP A 34 6.97 5.44 -6.44
CA ASP A 34 6.34 4.17 -6.79
C ASP A 34 5.74 3.49 -5.55
N VAL A 35 6.49 3.48 -4.44
CA VAL A 35 6.01 2.94 -3.16
C VAL A 35 4.83 3.74 -2.63
N ARG A 36 4.84 5.08 -2.75
CA ARG A 36 3.69 5.91 -2.38
C ARG A 36 2.44 5.54 -3.17
N MET A 37 2.57 5.36 -4.49
CA MET A 37 1.45 4.95 -5.34
C MET A 37 0.90 3.57 -4.94
N VAL A 38 1.77 2.61 -4.62
CA VAL A 38 1.35 1.29 -4.14
C VAL A 38 0.58 1.40 -2.82
N LEU A 39 1.12 2.10 -1.82
CA LEU A 39 0.45 2.25 -0.51
C LEU A 39 -0.90 2.97 -0.63
N GLN A 40 -0.97 4.03 -1.45
CA GLN A 40 -2.22 4.73 -1.72
C GLN A 40 -3.22 3.84 -2.46
N GLY A 41 -2.73 3.05 -3.42
CA GLY A 41 -3.53 2.09 -4.18
C GLY A 41 -4.15 1.01 -3.28
N MET A 42 -3.39 0.47 -2.33
CA MET A 42 -3.88 -0.53 -1.37
C MET A 42 -5.03 0.04 -0.53
N LEU A 43 -4.85 1.22 0.08
CA LEU A 43 -5.90 1.88 0.87
C LEU A 43 -7.12 2.25 0.03
N ARG A 44 -6.92 2.68 -1.22
CA ARG A 44 -7.99 3.01 -2.15
C ARG A 44 -8.81 1.77 -2.52
N ALA A 45 -8.15 0.64 -2.75
CA ALA A 45 -8.82 -0.63 -3.03
C ALA A 45 -9.67 -1.08 -1.83
N MET A 46 -9.15 -0.94 -0.59
CA MET A 46 -9.95 -1.18 0.62
C MET A 46 -11.17 -0.25 0.71
N ASP A 47 -10.99 1.04 0.43
CA ASP A 47 -12.08 2.03 0.46
C ASP A 47 -13.19 1.71 -0.54
N ARG A 48 -12.83 1.36 -1.78
CA ARG A 48 -13.78 0.93 -2.83
C ARG A 48 -14.55 -0.31 -2.43
N GLN A 49 -13.91 -1.30 -1.83
CA GLN A 49 -14.61 -2.50 -1.36
C GLN A 49 -15.57 -2.19 -0.22
N LYS A 50 -15.20 -1.26 0.68
CA LYS A 50 -16.08 -0.85 1.76
C LYS A 50 -17.27 -0.03 1.27
N ARG A 51 -17.11 0.69 0.16
CA ARG A 51 -18.11 1.59 -0.44
C ARG A 51 -18.24 1.35 -1.95
N PRO A 52 -18.84 0.22 -2.35
CA PRO A 52 -18.95 -0.13 -3.76
C PRO A 52 -19.82 0.88 -4.52
N GLY A 53 -19.36 1.33 -5.68
CA GLY A 53 -20.08 2.24 -6.57
C GLY A 53 -19.87 3.74 -6.28
N GLU A 54 -19.16 4.09 -5.21
CA GLU A 54 -18.76 5.48 -4.97
C GLU A 54 -17.52 5.86 -5.80
N SER A 55 -17.40 7.16 -6.11
CA SER A 55 -16.19 7.69 -6.74
C SER A 55 -15.01 7.64 -5.79
N ASP A 56 -13.83 7.40 -6.36
CA ASP A 56 -12.59 7.39 -5.60
C ASP A 56 -12.37 8.72 -4.86
N ARG A 57 -11.94 8.60 -3.60
CA ARG A 57 -11.63 9.72 -2.72
C ARG A 57 -10.12 9.94 -2.61
N ASP A 58 -9.74 11.11 -2.13
CA ASP A 58 -8.34 11.38 -1.78
C ASP A 58 -7.90 10.49 -0.61
N ILE A 59 -6.77 9.80 -0.82
CA ILE A 59 -6.18 8.88 0.17
C ILE A 59 -4.99 9.56 0.84
N SER A 60 -5.04 9.64 2.17
CA SER A 60 -3.92 10.07 3.00
C SER A 60 -3.23 8.87 3.63
N LEU A 61 -1.89 8.82 3.58
CA LEU A 61 -1.09 7.77 4.21
C LEU A 61 -0.89 8.05 5.70
N ARG A 62 -1.95 7.91 6.50
CA ARG A 62 -1.94 8.13 7.96
C ARG A 62 -2.78 7.11 8.70
N GLY A 63 -2.47 6.87 9.96
CA GLY A 63 -3.29 6.00 10.84
C GLY A 63 -3.27 4.53 10.42
N LEU A 64 -2.18 4.08 9.79
CA LEU A 64 -1.95 2.71 9.38
C LEU A 64 -0.73 2.13 10.09
N SER A 65 -0.75 0.83 10.37
CA SER A 65 0.45 0.04 10.62
C SER A 65 0.84 -0.68 9.33
N TRP A 66 2.13 -0.97 9.19
CA TRP A 66 2.66 -1.66 8.02
C TRP A 66 3.81 -2.58 8.41
N ILE A 67 4.02 -3.63 7.63
CA ILE A 67 5.17 -4.52 7.72
C ILE A 67 5.53 -5.04 6.33
N VAL A 68 6.82 -5.25 6.09
CA VAL A 68 7.32 -5.99 4.95
C VAL A 68 7.74 -7.37 5.42
N ASN A 69 7.21 -8.43 4.83
CA ASN A 69 7.55 -9.81 5.17
C ASN A 69 8.13 -10.54 3.95
N PRO A 70 9.14 -11.41 4.12
CA PRO A 70 9.50 -12.37 3.10
C PRO A 70 8.30 -13.23 2.72
N TYR A 71 8.18 -13.58 1.45
CA TYR A 71 7.16 -14.50 0.96
C TYR A 71 7.77 -15.88 0.67
N GLU A 72 7.01 -16.95 0.92
CA GLU A 72 7.53 -18.33 0.94
C GLU A 72 8.19 -18.73 -0.39
N ASP A 73 7.66 -18.25 -1.52
CA ASP A 73 8.15 -18.56 -2.87
C ASP A 73 9.13 -17.51 -3.44
N GLY A 74 9.57 -16.55 -2.63
CA GLY A 74 10.47 -15.47 -3.05
C GLY A 74 9.83 -14.09 -3.08
N GLY A 75 10.67 -13.05 -3.06
CA GLY A 75 10.26 -11.66 -2.94
C GLY A 75 9.72 -11.30 -1.55
N VAL A 76 9.06 -10.14 -1.48
CA VAL A 76 8.48 -9.61 -0.25
C VAL A 76 7.06 -9.10 -0.46
N VAL A 77 6.22 -9.20 0.57
CA VAL A 77 4.88 -8.61 0.59
C VAL A 77 4.85 -7.38 1.49
N ILE A 78 4.02 -6.40 1.14
CA ILE A 78 3.64 -5.31 2.03
C ILE A 78 2.29 -5.67 2.63
N ALA A 79 2.21 -5.75 3.95
CA ALA A 79 0.94 -5.80 4.66
C ALA A 79 0.68 -4.44 5.31
N ILE A 80 -0.52 -3.90 5.11
CA ILE A 80 -1.02 -2.72 5.83
C ILE A 80 -2.23 -3.12 6.66
N GLU A 81 -2.35 -2.52 7.85
CA GLU A 81 -3.54 -2.67 8.68
C GLU A 81 -4.03 -1.29 9.13
N ILE A 82 -5.35 -1.14 9.10
CA ILE A 82 -6.10 0.01 9.62
C ILE A 82 -7.33 -0.50 10.36
N THR A 83 -8.05 0.38 11.06
CA THR A 83 -9.23 -0.03 11.83
C THR A 83 -10.27 -0.80 11.00
N MET A 84 -10.39 -0.49 9.70
CA MET A 84 -11.38 -1.13 8.82
C MET A 84 -10.99 -2.55 8.37
N GLY A 85 -9.73 -2.97 8.49
CA GLY A 85 -9.25 -4.24 7.94
C GLY A 85 -7.76 -4.23 7.61
N ALA A 86 -7.34 -5.21 6.82
CA ALA A 86 -5.96 -5.37 6.37
C ALA A 86 -5.91 -5.56 4.84
N ALA A 87 -4.77 -5.17 4.25
CA ALA A 87 -4.48 -5.45 2.85
C ALA A 87 -3.03 -5.91 2.68
N VAL A 88 -2.81 -6.87 1.79
CA VAL A 88 -1.51 -7.45 1.48
C VAL A 88 -1.25 -7.34 -0.01
N ALA A 89 -0.12 -6.74 -0.40
CA ALA A 89 0.27 -6.61 -1.81
C ALA A 89 1.63 -7.27 -2.04
N GLY A 90 1.77 -7.93 -3.19
CA GLY A 90 2.98 -8.67 -3.59
C GLY A 90 2.69 -10.12 -3.95
N PRO A 91 3.72 -10.98 -3.99
CA PRO A 91 5.12 -10.68 -3.68
C PRO A 91 5.77 -9.71 -4.68
N PHE A 92 6.79 -9.00 -4.20
CA PHE A 92 7.61 -8.05 -4.96
C PHE A 92 9.06 -8.50 -4.99
N GLU A 93 9.65 -8.54 -6.18
CA GLU A 93 11.08 -8.81 -6.39
C GLU A 93 11.91 -7.57 -6.05
N ILE A 94 12.09 -7.33 -4.76
CA ILE A 94 12.91 -6.27 -4.17
C ILE A 94 13.43 -6.71 -2.80
N GLU A 95 14.62 -6.24 -2.42
CA GLU A 95 15.15 -6.49 -1.09
C GLU A 95 14.24 -5.91 0.01
N LYS A 96 13.97 -6.71 1.04
CA LYS A 96 13.16 -6.33 2.20
C LYS A 96 13.58 -4.97 2.79
N ALA A 97 14.87 -4.83 3.10
CA ALA A 97 15.39 -3.62 3.75
C ALA A 97 15.25 -2.37 2.85
N ALA A 98 15.42 -2.54 1.53
CA ALA A 98 15.23 -1.45 0.58
C ALA A 98 13.76 -0.97 0.57
N LEU A 99 12.82 -1.92 0.53
CA LEU A 99 11.39 -1.60 0.55
C LEU A 99 10.96 -0.98 1.89
N GLU A 100 11.42 -1.52 3.02
CA GLU A 100 11.16 -0.94 4.36
C GLU A 100 11.69 0.49 4.46
N GLY A 101 12.89 0.75 3.92
CA GLY A 101 13.48 2.08 3.87
C GLY A 101 12.67 3.06 3.04
N MET A 102 12.16 2.64 1.87
CA MET A 102 11.28 3.47 1.04
C MET A 102 9.95 3.77 1.73
N ILE A 103 9.29 2.77 2.32
CA ILE A 103 8.02 2.97 3.03
C ILE A 103 8.21 3.94 4.20
N THR A 104 9.28 3.77 4.98
CA THR A 104 9.61 4.66 6.10
C THR A 104 9.76 6.11 5.64
N ARG A 105 10.52 6.36 4.56
CA ARG A 105 10.66 7.70 4.00
C ARG A 105 9.33 8.25 3.49
N VAL A 106 8.55 7.47 2.74
CA VAL A 106 7.25 7.91 2.21
C VAL A 106 6.33 8.37 3.33
N LEU A 107 6.19 7.57 4.39
CA LEU A 107 5.32 7.89 5.52
C LEU A 107 5.82 9.09 6.33
N ALA A 108 7.14 9.25 6.47
CA ALA A 108 7.73 10.42 7.12
C ALA A 108 7.42 11.72 6.36
N HIS A 109 7.52 11.73 5.03
CA HIS A 109 7.19 12.89 4.21
C HIS A 109 5.68 13.24 4.26
N CYS A 110 4.79 12.23 4.31
CA CYS A 110 3.36 12.46 4.43
C CYS A 110 2.93 13.00 5.80
N ALA A 111 3.75 12.82 6.84
CA ALA A 111 3.47 13.31 8.19
C ALA A 111 3.88 14.78 8.41
N GLN A 112 4.66 15.38 7.50
CA GLN A 112 5.12 16.77 7.65
C GLN A 112 4.03 17.77 7.23
N PRO A 113 3.66 18.75 8.08
CA PRO A 113 2.79 19.85 7.66
C PRO A 113 3.51 20.71 6.59
N PRO A 114 2.76 21.38 5.68
CA PRO A 114 3.38 22.28 4.71
C PRO A 114 4.17 23.36 5.47
N SER A 115 5.43 23.57 5.06
CA SER A 115 6.24 24.64 5.62
C SER A 115 5.52 25.97 5.42
N THR A 116 5.05 26.58 6.50
CA THR A 116 4.45 27.91 6.47
C THR A 116 5.60 28.89 6.30
N VAL A 117 5.75 29.46 5.11
CA VAL A 117 6.68 30.57 4.87
C VAL A 117 5.97 31.84 5.37
N HIS A 118 6.54 32.47 6.40
CA HIS A 118 6.12 33.78 6.91
C HIS A 118 6.85 34.92 6.19
#